data_AF-A0A7Z7FI42-F1
#
_entry.id   AF-A0A7Z7FI42-F1
#
_cell.length_a   1.000
_cell.length_b   1.000
_cell.length_c   1.000
_cell.angle_alpha   90.00
_cell.angle_beta   90.00
_cell.angle_gamma   90.00
#
_symmetry.space_group_name_H-M   'P 1'
#
loop_
_entity.id
_entity.type
_entity.pdbx_description
1 polymer ?
#
loop_
_entity_poly.entity_id
_entity_poly.type
_entity_poly.pdbx_seq_one_letter_code
_entity_poly.pdbx_strand_id
1 'polypeptide(L)'
;MKMLALLAVAVAALGSTNVFAQGKTRAEVYQELIEAQQNGLNFVTDASYPDVSPAFQGTVEYLKKQALAKAERANKMAKAASDAAVPGN
;
A
#
# COMPACT_ATOMS: atom_id res chain seq x y z
N MET A 1 43.71 0.11 -32.67
CA MET A 1 43.11 1.30 -32.04
C MET A 1 41.61 1.47 -32.38
N LYS A 2 41.20 1.52 -33.66
CA LYS A 2 39.79 1.79 -34.06
C LYS A 2 38.80 0.65 -33.74
N MET A 3 39.23 -0.61 -33.87
CA MET A 3 38.41 -1.79 -33.55
C MET A 3 38.05 -1.89 -32.06
N LEU A 4 38.95 -1.46 -31.17
CA LEU A 4 38.73 -1.48 -29.72
C LEU A 4 37.68 -0.44 -29.31
N ALA A 5 37.68 0.73 -29.95
CA ALA A 5 36.68 1.76 -29.72
C ALA A 5 35.28 1.31 -30.16
N LEU A 6 35.17 0.63 -31.31
CA LEU A 6 33.91 0.06 -31.81
C LEU A 6 33.37 -1.04 -30.89
N LEU A 7 34.25 -1.91 -30.38
CA LEU A 7 33.86 -2.98 -29.46
C LEU A 7 33.35 -2.43 -28.12
N ALA A 8 33.99 -1.37 -27.59
CA ALA A 8 33.56 -0.71 -26.36
C ALA A 8 32.17 -0.05 -26.50
N VAL A 9 31.89 0.58 -27.64
CA VAL A 9 30.57 1.17 -27.94
C VAL A 9 29.49 0.09 -28.08
N ALA A 10 29.81 -1.03 -28.74
CA ALA A 10 28.87 -2.15 -28.90
C ALA A 10 28.50 -2.81 -27.57
N VAL A 11 29.46 -3.00 -26.66
CA VAL A 11 29.19 -3.56 -25.31
C VAL A 11 28.34 -2.62 -24.46
N ALA A 12 28.58 -1.30 -24.54
CA ALA A 12 27.78 -0.30 -23.82
C ALA A 12 26.31 -0.24 -24.31
N ALA A 13 26.09 -0.44 -25.62
CA ALA A 13 24.74 -0.47 -26.22
C ALA A 13 23.93 -1.73 -25.87
N LEU A 14 24.58 -2.84 -25.52
CA LEU A 14 23.91 -4.09 -25.13
C LEU A 14 23.46 -4.11 -23.66
N GLY A 15 24.04 -3.25 -22.82
CA GLY A 15 23.66 -3.12 -21.40
C GLY A 15 22.42 -2.24 -21.14
N SER A 16 21.90 -1.57 -22.18
CA SER A 16 20.87 -0.52 -22.04
C SER A 16 19.42 -1.01 -22.18
N THR A 17 19.19 -2.31 -22.40
CA THR A 17 17.85 -2.84 -22.77
C THR A 17 16.99 -3.36 -21.61
N ASN A 18 17.43 -3.26 -20.37
CA ASN A 18 16.71 -3.82 -19.22
C ASN A 18 15.88 -2.76 -18.48
N VAL A 19 14.92 -2.11 -19.15
CA VAL A 19 13.79 -1.45 -18.46
C VAL A 19 12.74 -2.53 -18.19
N PHE A 20 13.06 -3.47 -17.30
CA PHE A 20 12.03 -4.31 -16.71
C PHE A 20 11.26 -3.42 -15.75
N ALA A 21 9.94 -3.31 -15.95
CA ALA A 21 9.08 -2.73 -14.94
C ALA A 21 9.25 -3.55 -13.65
N GLN A 22 9.97 -3.00 -12.68
CA GLN A 22 10.19 -3.64 -11.39
C GLN A 22 8.84 -3.69 -10.68
N GLY A 23 8.15 -4.82 -10.84
CA GLY A 23 6.88 -5.07 -10.20
C GLY A 23 7.07 -5.21 -8.69
N LYS A 24 6.10 -4.72 -7.93
CA LYS A 24 6.02 -4.98 -6.49
C LYS A 24 5.67 -6.46 -6.26
N THR A 25 6.29 -7.05 -5.25
CA THR A 25 5.86 -8.34 -4.71
C THR A 25 4.46 -8.22 -4.14
N ARG A 26 3.75 -9.35 -4.03
CA ARG A 26 2.41 -9.37 -3.43
C ARG A 26 2.42 -8.79 -2.00
N ALA A 27 3.45 -9.11 -1.23
CA ALA A 27 3.60 -8.61 0.14
C ALA A 27 3.70 -7.09 0.19
N GLU A 28 4.49 -6.48 -0.71
CA GLU A 28 4.61 -5.03 -0.81
C GLU A 28 3.29 -4.38 -1.24
N VAL A 29 2.58 -4.96 -2.21
CA VAL A 29 1.26 -4.47 -2.62
C VAL A 29 0.27 -4.53 -1.47
N TYR A 30 0.28 -5.60 -0.67
CA TYR A 30 -0.61 -5.69 0.50
C TYR A 30 -0.31 -4.60 1.53
N GLN A 31 0.96 -4.32 1.82
CA GLN A 31 1.32 -3.26 2.75
C GLN A 31 0.87 -1.89 2.22
N GLU A 32 1.11 -1.62 0.95
CA GLU A 32 0.67 -0.36 0.31
C GLU A 32 -0.85 -0.20 0.34
N LEU A 33 -1.61 -1.27 0.13
CA LEU A 33 -3.08 -1.23 0.22
C LEU A 33 -3.55 -0.96 1.66
N ILE A 34 -2.88 -1.53 2.67
CA ILE A 34 -3.18 -1.25 4.08
C ILE A 34 -2.90 0.22 4.38
N GLU A 35 -1.76 0.75 3.96
CA GLU A 35 -1.39 2.16 4.14
C GLU A 35 -2.37 3.09 3.42
N ALA A 36 -2.70 2.81 2.16
CA ALA A 36 -3.66 3.57 1.37
C ALA A 36 -5.04 3.61 2.06
N GLN A 37 -5.49 2.48 2.61
CA GLN A 37 -6.73 2.41 3.37
C GLN A 37 -6.66 3.24 4.66
N GLN A 38 -5.55 3.19 5.39
CA GLN A 38 -5.36 4.01 6.60
C GLN A 38 -5.31 5.51 6.29
N ASN A 39 -4.85 5.87 5.10
CA ASN A 39 -4.83 7.24 4.58
C ASN A 39 -6.16 7.67 3.94
N GLY A 40 -7.13 6.76 3.84
CA GLY A 40 -8.44 7.05 3.25
C GLY A 40 -8.44 7.15 1.72
N LEU A 41 -7.36 6.70 1.06
CA LEU A 41 -7.24 6.66 -0.41
C LEU A 41 -8.13 5.60 -1.06
N ASN A 42 -8.83 4.80 -0.26
CA ASN A 42 -9.90 3.92 -0.74
C ASN A 42 -11.25 4.66 -0.93
N PHE A 43 -11.33 5.95 -0.62
CA PHE A 43 -12.50 6.78 -0.89
C PHE A 43 -12.48 7.31 -2.33
N VAL A 44 -13.17 6.60 -3.24
CA VAL A 44 -13.17 6.90 -4.67
C VAL A 44 -14.47 7.58 -5.09
N THR A 45 -14.36 8.72 -5.74
CA THR A 45 -15.46 9.43 -6.43
C THR A 45 -14.94 10.01 -7.75
N ASP A 46 -15.83 10.45 -8.64
CA ASP A 46 -15.43 11.05 -9.94
C ASP A 46 -14.48 12.26 -9.78
N ALA A 47 -14.62 13.00 -8.68
CA ALA A 47 -13.76 14.14 -8.36
C ALA A 47 -12.54 13.76 -7.50
N SER A 48 -12.43 12.51 -7.05
CA SER A 48 -11.45 12.05 -6.07
C SER A 48 -10.68 10.82 -6.59
N TYR A 49 -10.05 10.99 -7.75
CA TYR A 49 -9.08 10.04 -8.28
C TYR A 49 -7.96 10.80 -9.01
N PRO A 50 -6.67 10.44 -8.81
CA PRO A 50 -6.21 9.34 -7.95
C PRO A 50 -6.28 9.63 -6.45
N ASP A 51 -6.34 10.90 -6.05
CA ASP A 51 -6.33 11.33 -4.64
C ASP A 51 -7.70 11.81 -4.17
N VAL A 52 -7.90 11.87 -2.84
CA VAL A 52 -9.10 12.43 -2.23
C VAL A 52 -9.18 13.93 -2.52
N SER A 53 -10.25 14.38 -3.18
CA SER A 53 -10.46 15.81 -3.40
C SER A 53 -10.65 16.56 -2.07
N PRO A 54 -10.15 17.81 -1.96
CA PRO A 54 -10.32 18.63 -0.76
C PRO A 54 -11.76 18.73 -0.25
N ALA A 55 -12.74 18.70 -1.15
CA ALA A 55 -14.16 18.74 -0.82
C ALA A 55 -14.63 17.55 0.06
N PHE A 56 -13.90 16.43 0.04
CA PHE A 56 -14.26 15.21 0.75
C PHE A 56 -13.36 14.88 1.94
N GLN A 57 -12.36 15.71 2.25
CA GLN A 57 -11.44 15.46 3.36
C GLN A 57 -12.16 15.25 4.70
N GLY A 58 -13.18 16.08 4.99
CA GLY A 58 -13.98 15.94 6.23
C GLY A 58 -14.72 14.61 6.30
N THR A 59 -15.25 14.11 5.18
CA THR A 59 -15.92 12.81 5.08
C THR A 59 -14.93 11.66 5.31
N VAL A 60 -13.76 11.73 4.68
CA VAL A 60 -12.71 10.72 4.84
C VAL A 60 -12.22 10.64 6.28
N GLU A 61 -11.98 11.79 6.93
CA GLU A 61 -11.61 11.86 8.34
C GLU A 61 -12.67 11.25 9.27
N TYR A 62 -13.95 11.51 9.00
CA TYR A 62 -15.05 10.90 9.75
C TYR A 62 -15.06 9.37 9.60
N LEU A 63 -14.93 8.87 8.37
CA LEU A 63 -14.89 7.43 8.09
C LEU A 63 -13.67 6.75 8.74
N LYS A 64 -12.50 7.41 8.71
CA LYS A 64 -11.28 6.93 9.37
C LYS A 64 -11.48 6.77 10.87
N LYS A 65 -12.07 7.77 11.55
CA LYS A 65 -12.40 7.69 12.98
C LYS A 65 -13.37 6.55 13.29
N GLN A 66 -14.39 6.36 12.45
CA GLN A 66 -15.36 5.27 12.62
C GLN A 66 -14.69 3.89 12.47
N ALA A 67 -13.80 3.74 11.49
CA ALA A 67 -13.06 2.51 11.25
C ALA A 67 -12.14 2.15 12.44
N LEU A 68 -11.42 3.14 12.98
CA LEU A 68 -10.58 2.96 14.18
C LEU A 68 -11.42 2.52 15.39
N ALA A 69 -12.54 3.19 15.66
CA ALA A 69 -13.43 2.81 16.76
C ALA A 69 -13.99 1.38 16.61
N LYS A 70 -14.29 0.95 15.37
CA LYS A 70 -14.73 -0.42 15.09
C LYS A 70 -13.61 -1.44 15.33
N ALA A 71 -12.39 -1.12 14.90
CA ALA A 71 -11.22 -1.98 15.12
C ALA A 71 -10.91 -2.14 16.62
N GLU A 72 -10.96 -1.05 17.39
CA GLU A 72 -10.78 -1.09 18.84
C GLU A 72 -11.83 -1.96 19.54
N ARG A 73 -13.11 -1.82 19.15
CA ARG A 73 -14.19 -2.66 19.68
C ARG A 73 -13.97 -4.12 19.35
N ALA A 74 -13.61 -4.44 18.11
CA ALA A 74 -13.32 -5.81 17.69
C ALA A 74 -12.16 -6.40 18.51
N ASN A 75 -11.10 -5.63 18.75
CA ASN A 75 -9.97 -6.08 19.57
C ASN A 75 -10.38 -6.34 21.03
N LYS A 76 -11.16 -5.43 21.64
CA LYS A 76 -11.72 -5.62 22.99
C LYS A 76 -12.58 -6.89 23.08
N MET A 77 -13.41 -7.16 22.06
CA MET A 77 -14.24 -8.36 22.01
C MET A 77 -13.40 -9.64 21.87
N ALA A 78 -12.38 -9.62 21.00
CA ALA A 78 -11.46 -10.74 20.85
C ALA A 78 -10.73 -11.05 22.17
N LYS A 79 -10.28 -10.01 22.89
CA LYS A 79 -9.67 -10.17 24.22
C LYS A 79 -10.66 -10.75 25.24
N ALA A 80 -11.89 -10.22 25.30
CA ALA A 80 -12.90 -10.74 26.21
C ALA A 80 -13.23 -12.21 25.92
N ALA A 81 -13.28 -12.59 24.64
CA ALA A 81 -13.49 -13.97 24.22
C ALA A 81 -12.31 -14.88 24.61
N SER A 82 -11.06 -14.42 24.46
CA SER A 82 -9.90 -15.19 24.91
C SER A 82 -9.85 -15.35 26.43
N ASP A 83 -10.20 -14.29 27.18
CA ASP A 83 -10.24 -14.35 28.65
C ASP A 83 -11.35 -15.31 29.15
N ALA A 84 -12.49 -15.37 28.46
CA ALA A 84 -13.59 -16.29 28.77
C ALA A 84 -13.31 -17.76 28.36
N ALA A 85 -12.42 -17.98 27.39
CA ALA A 85 -12.07 -19.30 26.86
C ALA A 85 -10.97 -20.02 27.66
N VAL A 86 -10.36 -19.38 28.66
CA VAL A 86 -9.45 -20.02 29.63
C VAL A 86 -10.27 -20.43 30.85
N PRO A 87 -10.70 -21.69 30.99
CA PRO A 87 -11.40 -22.14 32.19
C PRO A 87 -10.40 -22.06 33.35
N GLY A 88 -10.84 -21.47 34.47
CA GLY A 88 -10.07 -21.45 35.71
C GLY A 88 -9.63 -22.87 36.07
N ASN A 89 -8.33 -23.01 36.31
CA ASN A 89 -7.68 -24.25 36.70
C ASN A 89 -7.71 -24.43 38.22
#